data_AF-A0A5C6S7L3-F1
#
_entry.id   AF-A0A5C6S7L3-F1
#
_cell.length_a   1.000
_cell.length_b   1.000
_cell.length_c   1.000
_cell.angle_alpha   90.00
_cell.angle_beta   90.00
_cell.angle_gamma   90.00
#
_symmetry.space_group_name_H-M   'P 1'
#
loop_
_entity.id
_entity.type
_entity.pdbx_description
1 polymer ?
#
loop_
_entity_poly.entity_id
_entity_poly.type
_entity_poly.pdbx_seq_one_letter_code
_entity_poly.pdbx_strand_id
1 'polypeptide(L)'
;MGFMDLFRRNKGADLPLNETRATVTGYTTDLIAARHEWFSGSGNVAELTATVQSCVSLWESGFTLADVDGTDLLDRRALAMMARSLALRGESVFLIRDRLIPVTDWDISTRHGEPRAYRCQISEIGGGAAETALAGEVLHIRIGSSPVTPWAGSSPLHRASLSGELLAAVECALRDVYRDAPIGSVIVPLPDSSSEDMAEMRKALIGRRGAAVVIEGTAQATAAGMNPQLEKRVEQIGPDLQRAMTRETLQAARDGILMAYGVLPGLMNPATTGPLVREAQRHLAQIVLQPLAMLVAEEATQKLGQAVKIDVVRPMQAFDHGGKARAFATMLSALSEAKAAGLDMATIKDAESFIDWAD
;
A
#
# COMPACT_ATOMS: atom_id res chain seq x y z
N MET A 1 14.99 69.92 -14.41
CA MET A 1 14.95 68.48 -14.74
C MET A 1 14.22 68.34 -16.06
N GLY A 2 14.88 67.79 -17.08
CA GLY A 2 14.35 67.71 -18.43
C GLY A 2 13.58 66.40 -18.68
N PHE A 3 12.57 66.46 -19.55
CA PHE A 3 11.68 65.36 -19.91
C PHE A 3 12.40 64.07 -20.39
N MET A 4 13.65 64.19 -20.84
CA MET A 4 14.47 63.07 -21.31
C MET A 4 15.21 62.28 -20.21
N ASP A 5 15.20 62.73 -18.95
CA ASP A 5 15.77 61.94 -17.83
C ASP A 5 14.89 60.74 -17.44
N LEU A 6 13.63 60.68 -17.88
CA LEU A 6 12.71 59.59 -17.56
C LEU A 6 13.06 58.26 -18.26
N PHE A 7 13.90 58.29 -19.31
CA PHE A 7 14.27 57.11 -20.10
C PHE A 7 15.70 56.61 -19.84
N ARG A 8 16.44 57.24 -18.93
CA ARG A 8 17.76 56.73 -18.52
C ARG A 8 17.58 55.67 -17.45
N ARG A 9 17.63 54.41 -17.88
CA ARG A 9 17.68 53.21 -17.03
C ARG A 9 18.80 53.38 -16.00
N ASN A 10 18.38 53.54 -14.73
CA ASN A 10 19.25 53.73 -13.58
C ASN A 10 20.16 52.49 -13.42
N LYS A 11 21.39 52.57 -13.93
CA LYS A 11 22.45 51.62 -13.60
C LYS A 11 23.03 52.03 -12.25
N GLY A 12 22.48 51.44 -11.19
CA GLY A 12 23.12 51.40 -9.86
C GLY A 12 22.83 52.59 -8.96
N ALA A 13 21.68 52.57 -8.29
CA ALA A 13 21.50 53.03 -6.91
C ALA A 13 20.10 52.59 -6.43
N ASP A 14 20.05 51.93 -5.28
CA ASP A 14 18.85 51.55 -4.50
C ASP A 14 17.94 50.43 -5.03
N LEU A 15 18.55 49.33 -5.50
CA LEU A 15 17.94 48.02 -5.28
C LEU A 15 18.41 47.51 -3.91
N PRO A 16 17.52 47.09 -2.99
CA PRO A 16 17.97 46.42 -1.79
C PRO A 16 18.71 45.13 -2.20
N LEU A 17 20.05 45.17 -2.12
CA LEU A 17 20.98 44.04 -2.18
C LEU A 17 20.88 43.17 -0.92
N ASN A 18 19.66 42.96 -0.43
CA ASN A 18 19.33 41.95 0.55
C ASN A 18 18.53 40.90 -0.20
N GLU A 19 19.24 39.89 -0.69
CA GLU A 19 18.66 38.58 -0.93
C GLU A 19 18.07 38.15 0.42
N THR A 20 16.80 38.50 0.64
CA THR A 20 16.11 38.16 1.87
C THR A 20 15.78 36.69 1.70
N ARG A 21 16.76 35.83 2.03
CA ARG A 21 16.53 34.42 2.28
C ARG A 21 15.44 34.40 3.34
N ALA A 22 14.22 34.11 2.91
CA ALA A 22 13.13 33.89 3.82
C ALA A 22 13.46 32.60 4.58
N THR A 23 14.20 32.72 5.69
CA THR A 23 14.15 31.76 6.78
C THR A 23 12.76 31.87 7.37
N VAL A 24 11.80 31.17 6.78
CA VAL A 24 10.49 30.98 7.40
C VAL A 24 10.67 29.94 8.49
N THR A 25 10.86 30.44 9.71
CA THR A 25 10.78 29.66 10.95
C THR A 25 9.31 29.64 11.37
N GLY A 26 8.72 28.45 11.40
CA GLY A 26 7.34 28.26 11.84
C GLY A 26 6.74 26.97 11.31
N TYR A 27 7.36 25.82 11.63
CA TYR A 27 6.72 24.54 11.40
C TYR A 27 5.59 24.39 12.43
N THR A 28 4.34 24.26 11.98
CA THR A 28 3.24 23.83 12.85
C THR A 28 3.58 22.45 13.42
N THR A 29 3.13 22.16 14.64
CA THR A 29 3.34 20.87 15.32
C THR A 29 2.95 19.69 14.45
N ASP A 30 1.91 19.82 13.63
CA ASP A 30 1.43 18.77 12.72
C ASP A 30 2.41 18.50 11.57
N LEU A 31 3.12 19.53 11.08
CA LEU A 31 4.11 19.38 10.02
C LEU A 31 5.44 18.83 10.56
N ILE A 32 5.80 19.18 11.80
CA ILE A 32 6.91 18.55 12.52
C ILE A 32 6.58 17.07 12.81
N ALA A 33 5.35 16.76 13.22
CA ALA A 33 4.91 15.38 13.48
C ALA A 33 4.93 14.53 12.20
N ALA A 34 4.38 15.05 11.09
CA ALA A 34 4.42 14.37 9.80
C ALA A 34 5.87 14.14 9.30
N ARG A 35 6.77 15.13 9.45
CA ARG A 35 8.20 14.95 9.14
C ARG A 35 8.89 14.00 10.11
N HIS A 36 8.57 14.04 11.40
CA HIS A 36 9.17 13.17 12.41
C HIS A 36 8.81 11.72 12.12
N GLU A 37 7.55 11.42 11.80
CA GLU A 37 7.09 10.08 11.42
C GLU A 37 7.81 9.54 10.17
N TRP A 38 8.06 10.42 9.20
CA TRP A 38 8.88 10.10 8.02
C TRP A 38 10.35 9.81 8.39
N PHE A 39 10.96 10.62 9.26
CA PHE A 39 12.36 10.49 9.65
C PHE A 39 12.64 9.37 10.66
N SER A 40 11.72 9.10 11.59
CA SER A 40 11.90 8.09 12.62
C SER A 40 11.72 6.67 12.07
N GLY A 41 11.21 6.51 10.84
CA GLY A 41 10.93 5.21 10.24
C GLY A 41 9.99 4.35 11.10
N SER A 42 9.34 4.95 12.09
CA SER A 42 8.42 4.28 13.02
C SER A 42 7.02 4.15 12.43
N GLY A 43 6.76 4.77 11.28
CA GLY A 43 5.55 4.56 10.50
C GLY A 43 5.57 3.18 9.82
N ASN A 44 4.57 2.38 10.13
CA ASN A 44 4.11 1.22 9.37
C ASN A 44 5.08 0.02 9.23
N VAL A 45 5.44 -0.62 10.34
CA VAL A 45 6.04 -1.99 10.35
C VAL A 45 5.19 -2.98 9.51
N ALA A 46 3.89 -2.71 9.37
CA ALA A 46 2.98 -3.44 8.51
C ALA A 46 3.39 -3.46 7.02
N GLU A 47 4.23 -2.53 6.53
CA GLU A 47 4.77 -2.57 5.17
C GLU A 47 5.54 -3.86 4.89
N LEU A 48 6.16 -4.46 5.90
CA LEU A 48 6.92 -5.71 5.76
C LEU A 48 6.01 -6.95 5.71
N THR A 49 4.70 -6.78 5.91
CA THR A 49 3.75 -7.90 5.92
C THR A 49 3.47 -8.38 4.50
N ALA A 50 3.22 -9.69 4.37
CA ALA A 50 2.86 -10.29 3.08
C ALA A 50 1.58 -9.68 2.49
N THR A 51 0.64 -9.23 3.34
CA THR A 51 -0.59 -8.57 2.90
C THR A 51 -0.31 -7.26 2.17
N VAL A 52 0.50 -6.37 2.76
CA VAL A 52 0.85 -5.09 2.13
C VAL A 52 1.71 -5.34 0.88
N GLN A 53 2.72 -6.20 0.96
CA GLN A 53 3.59 -6.50 -0.18
C GLN A 53 2.84 -7.13 -1.36
N SER A 54 1.80 -7.93 -1.10
CA SER A 54 0.92 -8.45 -2.16
C SER A 54 0.14 -7.33 -2.85
N CYS A 55 -0.43 -6.38 -2.10
CA CYS A 55 -1.11 -5.21 -2.67
C CYS A 55 -0.18 -4.36 -3.53
N VAL A 56 1.01 -4.07 -2.99
CA VAL A 56 2.05 -3.30 -3.66
C VAL A 56 2.47 -4.00 -4.97
N SER A 57 2.63 -5.33 -4.95
CA SER A 57 2.99 -6.10 -6.15
C SER A 57 1.89 -6.07 -7.22
N LEU A 58 0.61 -6.05 -6.82
CA LEU A 58 -0.51 -5.90 -7.75
C LEU A 58 -0.51 -4.52 -8.43
N TRP A 59 -0.21 -3.46 -7.69
CA TRP A 59 -0.09 -2.11 -8.26
C TRP A 59 1.06 -2.02 -9.27
N GLU A 60 2.24 -2.55 -8.92
CA GLU A 60 3.37 -2.63 -9.86
C GLU A 60 3.04 -3.44 -11.11
N SER A 61 2.39 -4.58 -10.94
CA SER A 61 2.02 -5.45 -12.06
C SER A 61 1.07 -4.74 -13.01
N GLY A 62 0.08 -3.99 -12.48
CA GLY A 62 -0.81 -3.21 -13.33
C GLY A 62 -0.10 -2.07 -14.08
N PHE A 63 0.81 -1.35 -13.41
CA PHE A 63 1.58 -0.26 -14.03
C PHE A 63 2.63 -0.75 -15.04
N THR A 64 3.27 -1.88 -14.79
CA THR A 64 4.24 -2.49 -15.72
C THR A 64 3.58 -3.05 -16.98
N LEU A 65 2.31 -3.47 -16.88
CA LEU A 65 1.50 -3.96 -17.98
C LEU A 65 0.84 -2.82 -18.78
N ALA A 66 0.86 -1.60 -18.27
CA ALA A 66 0.19 -0.46 -18.88
C ALA A 66 0.68 -0.19 -20.31
N ASP A 67 -0.26 0.15 -21.19
CA ASP A 67 0.04 0.73 -22.50
C ASP A 67 0.25 2.23 -22.32
N VAL A 68 1.39 2.74 -22.79
CA VAL A 68 1.75 4.16 -22.74
C VAL A 68 1.85 4.70 -24.15
N ASP A 69 1.11 5.76 -24.43
CA ASP A 69 1.19 6.51 -25.68
C ASP A 69 1.69 7.93 -25.41
N GLY A 70 2.51 8.44 -26.34
CA GLY A 70 2.94 9.83 -26.34
C GLY A 70 4.22 10.13 -25.57
N THR A 71 4.93 9.16 -25.01
CA THR A 71 6.31 9.35 -24.48
C THR A 71 7.06 8.03 -24.31
N ASP A 72 8.37 8.04 -24.54
CA ASP A 72 9.26 6.90 -24.26
C ASP A 72 9.92 6.98 -22.88
N LEU A 73 9.76 8.11 -22.16
CA LEU A 73 10.37 8.30 -20.84
C LEU A 73 9.70 7.47 -19.74
N LEU A 74 8.41 7.13 -19.91
CA LEU A 74 7.64 6.29 -19.00
C LEU A 74 7.81 4.82 -19.38
N ASP A 75 9.02 4.29 -19.17
CA ASP A 75 9.29 2.88 -19.37
C ASP A 75 8.67 2.00 -18.28
N ARG A 76 8.56 0.69 -18.54
CA ARG A 76 7.97 -0.27 -17.59
C ARG A 76 8.65 -0.25 -16.22
N ARG A 77 9.97 0.02 -16.20
CA ARG A 77 10.75 0.06 -14.96
C ARG A 77 10.41 1.31 -14.14
N ALA A 78 10.31 2.47 -14.77
CA ALA A 78 9.90 3.72 -14.13
C ALA A 78 8.48 3.60 -13.60
N LEU A 79 7.56 3.03 -14.37
CA LEU A 79 6.18 2.77 -13.93
C LEU A 79 6.11 1.80 -12.74
N ALA A 80 6.93 0.73 -12.73
CA ALA A 80 7.03 -0.18 -11.57
C ALA A 80 7.49 0.56 -10.30
N MET A 81 8.61 1.29 -10.40
CA MET A 81 9.15 2.06 -9.27
C MET A 81 8.16 3.14 -8.81
N MET A 82 7.45 3.76 -9.75
CA MET A 82 6.43 4.75 -9.47
C MET A 82 5.27 4.14 -8.69
N ALA A 83 4.69 3.04 -9.18
CA ALA A 83 3.61 2.33 -8.52
C ALA A 83 4.00 1.88 -7.10
N ARG A 84 5.22 1.35 -6.93
CA ARG A 84 5.76 1.02 -5.60
C ARG A 84 5.79 2.24 -4.68
N SER A 85 6.35 3.36 -5.16
CA SER A 85 6.48 4.57 -4.35
C SER A 85 5.10 5.14 -3.98
N LEU A 86 4.15 5.14 -4.92
CA LEU A 86 2.77 5.54 -4.64
C LEU A 86 2.10 4.62 -3.62
N ALA A 87 2.33 3.31 -3.69
CA ALA A 87 1.74 2.34 -2.78
C ALA A 87 2.30 2.45 -1.34
N LEU A 88 3.59 2.76 -1.18
CA LEU A 88 4.25 2.79 0.13
C LEU A 88 4.28 4.19 0.75
N ARG A 89 4.57 5.22 -0.06
CA ARG A 89 4.74 6.61 0.39
C ARG A 89 3.56 7.51 0.06
N GLY A 90 2.73 7.12 -0.92
CA GLY A 90 1.65 7.98 -1.42
C GLY A 90 2.13 9.05 -2.41
N GLU A 91 3.42 9.06 -2.72
CA GLU A 91 4.04 10.02 -3.62
C GLU A 91 5.24 9.40 -4.33
N SER A 92 5.53 9.92 -5.52
CA SER A 92 6.64 9.46 -6.34
C SER A 92 7.25 10.62 -7.10
N VAL A 93 8.58 10.73 -7.01
CA VAL A 93 9.34 11.85 -7.56
C VAL A 93 10.42 11.33 -8.50
N PHE A 94 10.42 11.86 -9.72
CA PHE A 94 11.43 11.60 -10.73
C PHE A 94 11.99 12.91 -11.27
N LEU A 95 13.32 12.97 -11.41
CA LEU A 95 13.96 14.04 -12.15
C LEU A 95 13.92 13.73 -13.64
N ILE A 96 13.49 14.70 -14.44
CA ILE A 96 13.37 14.60 -15.89
C ILE A 96 14.69 15.03 -16.52
N ARG A 97 15.42 14.09 -17.12
CA ARG A 97 16.61 14.31 -17.94
C ARG A 97 16.44 13.55 -19.25
N ASP A 98 17.50 12.92 -19.77
CA ASP A 98 17.41 11.97 -20.90
C ASP A 98 16.60 10.70 -20.54
N ARG A 99 16.39 10.47 -19.25
CA ARG A 99 15.54 9.42 -18.67
C ARG A 99 14.88 9.94 -17.39
N LEU A 100 13.89 9.23 -16.90
CA LEU A 100 13.37 9.46 -15.55
C LEU A 100 14.35 8.88 -14.51
N ILE A 101 14.91 9.76 -13.68
CA ILE A 101 15.81 9.38 -12.60
C ILE A 101 15.02 9.36 -11.29
N PRO A 102 14.88 8.21 -10.62
CA PRO A 102 14.14 8.13 -9.36
C PRO A 102 14.86 8.95 -8.27
N VAL A 103 14.10 9.76 -7.56
CA VAL A 103 14.59 10.58 -6.45
C VAL A 103 14.26 9.88 -5.14
N THR A 104 15.23 9.75 -4.24
CA THR A 104 15.03 9.03 -2.97
C THR A 104 14.48 9.90 -1.86
N ASP A 105 14.87 11.18 -1.83
CA ASP A 105 14.43 12.18 -0.86
C ASP A 105 14.41 13.56 -1.51
N TRP A 106 13.56 14.46 -1.04
CA TRP A 106 13.42 15.79 -1.62
C TRP A 106 12.88 16.82 -0.62
N ASP A 107 13.35 18.06 -0.79
CA ASP A 107 12.68 19.23 -0.18
C ASP A 107 11.96 20.02 -1.26
N ILE A 108 10.77 20.54 -0.91
CA ILE A 108 9.92 21.31 -1.83
C ILE A 108 9.76 22.73 -1.33
N SER A 109 9.93 23.70 -2.22
CA SER A 109 9.44 25.05 -2.02
C SER A 109 8.10 25.20 -2.73
N THR A 110 7.07 25.68 -2.04
CA THR A 110 5.73 25.87 -2.60
C THR A 110 5.32 27.35 -2.66
N ARG A 111 4.33 27.66 -3.49
CA ARG A 111 3.62 28.94 -3.52
C ARG A 111 2.15 28.66 -3.78
N HIS A 112 1.25 29.18 -2.94
CA HIS A 112 -0.20 28.90 -3.01
C HIS A 112 -0.54 27.38 -2.97
N GLY A 113 0.29 26.58 -2.30
CA GLY A 113 0.13 25.13 -2.24
C GLY A 113 0.72 24.37 -3.44
N GLU A 114 1.21 25.07 -4.46
CA GLU A 114 1.81 24.47 -5.65
C GLU A 114 3.34 24.41 -5.55
N PRO A 115 3.98 23.27 -5.91
CA PRO A 115 5.44 23.16 -5.96
C PRO A 115 6.08 24.10 -6.99
N ARG A 116 7.16 24.78 -6.60
CA ARG A 116 7.94 25.68 -7.46
C ARG A 116 9.34 25.15 -7.76
N ALA A 117 10.00 24.62 -6.74
CA ALA A 117 11.37 24.12 -6.84
C ALA A 117 11.55 22.94 -5.89
N TYR A 118 12.45 22.06 -6.29
CA TYR A 118 12.80 20.84 -5.58
C TYR A 118 14.30 20.82 -5.32
N ARG A 119 14.68 20.30 -4.15
CA ARG A 119 16.04 19.85 -3.88
C ARG A 119 16.01 18.33 -3.82
N CYS A 120 16.33 17.68 -4.93
CA CYS A 120 16.27 16.23 -5.11
C CYS A 120 17.57 15.57 -4.63
N GLN A 121 17.44 14.45 -3.92
CA GLN A 121 18.55 13.54 -3.60
C GLN A 121 18.49 12.33 -4.53
N ILE A 122 19.53 12.15 -5.34
CA ILE A 122 19.67 11.06 -6.29
C ILE A 122 20.56 10.00 -5.65
N SER A 123 20.06 8.78 -5.56
CA SER A 123 20.82 7.66 -5.01
C SER A 123 21.77 7.06 -6.04
N GLU A 124 23.04 6.98 -5.67
CA GLU A 124 24.12 6.37 -6.45
C GLU A 124 24.96 5.47 -5.54
N ILE A 125 25.48 4.37 -6.08
CA ILE A 125 26.26 3.38 -5.32
C ILE A 125 27.52 4.02 -4.67
N GLY A 126 28.07 5.07 -5.30
CA GLY A 126 29.28 5.75 -4.85
C GLY A 126 29.08 6.95 -3.91
N GLY A 127 27.85 7.18 -3.43
CA GLY A 127 27.48 8.37 -2.68
C GLY A 127 26.53 9.25 -3.50
N GLY A 128 25.35 9.51 -2.96
CA GLY A 128 24.28 10.22 -3.66
C GLY A 128 24.62 11.67 -4.01
N ALA A 129 23.89 12.21 -4.98
CA ALA A 129 24.02 13.59 -5.44
C ALA A 129 22.80 14.42 -5.05
N ALA A 130 23.03 15.66 -4.63
CA ALA A 130 21.97 16.64 -4.39
C ALA A 130 21.85 17.57 -5.60
N GLU A 131 20.65 17.68 -6.16
CA GLU A 131 20.39 18.51 -7.33
C GLU A 131 19.18 19.41 -7.08
N THR A 132 19.31 20.70 -7.41
CA THR A 132 18.18 21.64 -7.35
C THR A 132 17.53 21.74 -8.72
N ALA A 133 16.24 21.48 -8.79
CA ALA A 133 15.48 21.45 -10.04
C ALA A 133 14.20 22.29 -9.93
N LEU A 134 13.79 22.88 -11.05
CA LEU A 134 12.51 23.59 -11.13
C LEU A 134 11.35 22.60 -11.19
N ALA A 135 10.14 23.05 -10.83
CA ALA A 135 8.97 22.16 -10.84
C ALA A 135 8.65 21.55 -12.22
N GLY A 136 9.00 22.23 -13.31
CA GLY A 136 8.84 21.69 -14.67
C GLY A 136 9.82 20.57 -15.02
N GLU A 137 10.92 20.42 -14.27
CA GLU A 137 11.96 19.41 -14.49
C GLU A 137 11.78 18.17 -13.61
N VAL A 138 10.73 18.13 -12.79
CA VAL A 138 10.50 17.08 -11.81
C VAL A 138 9.08 16.57 -12.00
N LEU A 139 8.92 15.27 -12.25
CA LEU A 139 7.63 14.60 -12.23
C LEU A 139 7.28 14.26 -10.78
N HIS A 140 6.20 14.83 -10.23
CA HIS A 140 5.80 14.60 -8.83
C HIS A 140 4.33 14.18 -8.74
N ILE A 141 4.12 12.87 -8.66
CA ILE A 141 2.80 12.26 -8.52
C ILE A 141 2.48 12.12 -7.04
N ARG A 142 1.26 12.49 -6.65
CA ARG A 142 0.78 12.46 -5.27
C ARG A 142 -0.61 11.83 -5.24
N ILE A 143 -0.87 11.03 -4.22
CA ILE A 143 -2.17 10.41 -3.98
C ILE A 143 -2.61 10.67 -2.54
N GLY A 144 -3.92 10.74 -2.30
CA GLY A 144 -4.45 10.93 -0.96
C GLY A 144 -4.01 12.20 -0.24
N SER A 145 -3.64 13.24 -1.00
CA SER A 145 -3.24 14.53 -0.45
C SER A 145 -4.37 15.16 0.37
N SER A 146 -4.00 15.80 1.48
CA SER A 146 -4.90 16.58 2.33
C SER A 146 -4.94 18.04 1.87
N PRO A 147 -6.08 18.76 2.04
CA PRO A 147 -6.13 20.21 1.83
C PRO A 147 -5.13 21.01 2.67
N VAL A 148 -4.65 20.46 3.79
CA VAL A 148 -3.66 21.09 4.67
C VAL A 148 -2.25 21.01 4.07
N THR A 149 -1.93 19.92 3.36
CA THR A 149 -0.63 19.66 2.73
C THR A 149 -0.82 19.17 1.29
N PRO A 150 -1.36 20.02 0.39
CA PRO A 150 -1.68 19.62 -0.99
C PRO A 150 -0.43 19.25 -1.81
N TRP A 151 0.75 19.67 -1.37
CA TRP A 151 2.04 19.34 -1.99
C TRP A 151 2.62 17.98 -1.55
N ALA A 152 1.97 17.25 -0.64
CA ALA A 152 2.45 15.97 -0.12
C ALA A 152 1.41 14.86 -0.35
N GLY A 153 1.89 13.67 -0.70
CA GLY A 153 1.06 12.47 -0.78
C GLY A 153 0.82 11.83 0.59
N SER A 154 -0.13 10.89 0.64
CA SER A 154 -0.36 10.01 1.78
C SER A 154 -0.57 8.59 1.28
N SER A 155 0.14 7.62 1.85
CA SER A 155 0.02 6.23 1.42
C SER A 155 -1.31 5.61 1.87
N PRO A 156 -1.82 4.60 1.16
CA PRO A 156 -3.00 3.84 1.60
C PRO A 156 -2.85 3.29 3.01
N LEU A 157 -1.66 2.82 3.37
CA LEU A 157 -1.39 2.24 4.68
C LEU A 157 -1.35 3.30 5.78
N HIS A 158 -0.80 4.49 5.52
CA HIS A 158 -0.86 5.59 6.49
C HIS A 158 -2.31 6.01 6.77
N ARG A 159 -3.19 6.00 5.76
CA ARG A 159 -4.64 6.22 5.96
C ARG A 159 -5.34 5.07 6.70
N ALA A 160 -4.72 3.90 6.78
CA ALA A 160 -5.22 2.71 7.47
C ALA A 160 -4.30 2.29 8.64
N SER A 161 -3.63 3.25 9.28
CA SER A 161 -2.58 3.01 10.29
C SER A 161 -3.05 2.13 11.44
N LEU A 162 -4.28 2.34 11.95
CA LEU A 162 -4.87 1.51 13.01
C LEU A 162 -4.95 0.02 12.62
N SER A 163 -5.31 -0.27 11.37
CA SER A 163 -5.37 -1.65 10.85
C SER A 163 -3.96 -2.22 10.65
N GLY A 164 -3.01 -1.39 10.20
CA GLY A 164 -1.60 -1.75 10.08
C GLY A 164 -0.98 -2.11 11.43
N GLU A 165 -1.17 -1.27 12.43
CA GLU A 165 -0.72 -1.49 13.81
C GLU A 165 -1.32 -2.77 14.40
N LEU A 166 -2.63 -2.99 14.21
CA LEU A 166 -3.29 -4.21 14.66
C LEU A 166 -2.70 -5.45 13.99
N LEU A 167 -2.47 -5.42 12.66
CA LEU A 167 -1.85 -6.53 11.94
C LEU A 167 -0.45 -6.83 12.49
N ALA A 168 0.38 -5.80 12.64
CA ALA A 168 1.74 -5.95 13.14
C ALA A 168 1.77 -6.48 14.58
N ALA A 169 0.88 -5.99 15.45
CA ALA A 169 0.76 -6.44 16.83
C ALA A 169 0.35 -7.92 16.91
N VAL A 170 -0.64 -8.33 16.12
CA VAL A 170 -1.12 -9.72 16.10
C VAL A 170 -0.07 -10.66 15.52
N GLU A 171 0.60 -10.30 14.42
CA GLU A 171 1.66 -11.14 13.84
C GLU A 171 2.89 -11.26 14.76
N CYS A 172 3.30 -10.18 15.43
CA CYS A 172 4.36 -10.24 16.43
C CYS A 172 3.96 -11.09 17.64
N ALA A 173 2.75 -10.92 18.16
CA ALA A 173 2.24 -11.70 19.28
C ALA A 173 2.19 -13.19 18.93
N LEU A 174 1.69 -13.55 17.73
CA LEU A 174 1.68 -14.92 17.26
C LEU A 174 3.10 -15.47 17.13
N ARG A 175 4.03 -14.74 16.52
CA ARG A 175 5.44 -15.16 16.41
C ARG A 175 6.03 -15.47 17.79
N ASP A 176 5.84 -14.58 18.75
CA ASP A 176 6.41 -14.71 20.09
C ASP A 176 5.76 -15.86 20.86
N VAL A 177 4.44 -16.03 20.76
CA VAL A 177 3.74 -17.20 21.32
C VAL A 177 4.21 -18.51 20.70
N TYR A 178 4.38 -18.58 19.38
CA TYR A 178 4.88 -19.78 18.71
C TYR A 178 6.34 -20.10 19.05
N ARG A 179 7.14 -19.10 19.40
CA ARG A 179 8.54 -19.25 19.81
C ARG A 179 8.65 -19.70 21.27
N ASP A 180 7.92 -19.04 22.17
CA ASP A 180 8.20 -19.11 23.61
C ASP A 180 7.17 -19.91 24.40
N ALA A 181 5.91 -20.01 23.95
CA ALA A 181 4.86 -20.64 24.73
C ALA A 181 4.95 -22.17 24.70
N PRO A 182 4.68 -22.86 25.83
CA PRO A 182 4.67 -24.31 25.91
C PRO A 182 3.36 -24.91 25.32
N ILE A 183 3.14 -24.71 24.02
CA ILE A 183 1.89 -25.07 23.34
C ILE A 183 1.66 -26.59 23.43
N GLY A 184 0.48 -26.97 23.91
CA GLY A 184 0.08 -28.37 24.07
C GLY A 184 0.79 -29.10 25.21
N SER A 185 1.61 -28.41 26.01
CA SER A 185 2.21 -28.98 27.20
C SER A 185 1.21 -28.96 28.35
N VAL A 186 1.22 -30.03 29.15
CA VAL A 186 0.30 -30.25 30.26
C VAL A 186 1.08 -30.44 31.56
N ILE A 187 0.59 -29.89 32.67
CA ILE A 187 1.09 -30.24 34.00
C ILE A 187 0.25 -31.40 34.49
N VAL A 188 0.94 -32.50 34.77
CA VAL A 188 0.44 -33.53 35.66
C VAL A 188 0.84 -33.10 37.08
N PRO A 189 -0.10 -33.01 38.02
CA PRO A 189 0.10 -32.30 39.29
C PRO A 189 1.18 -32.89 40.22
N LEU A 190 2.10 -32.03 40.64
CA LEU A 190 3.27 -32.34 41.47
C LEU A 190 2.91 -32.68 42.94
N PRO A 191 3.68 -33.54 43.62
CA PRO A 191 3.75 -33.53 45.08
C PRO A 191 4.49 -32.27 45.57
N ASP A 192 4.32 -31.94 46.86
CA ASP A 192 4.99 -30.79 47.48
C ASP A 192 6.50 -30.83 47.21
N SER A 193 7.00 -29.82 46.50
CA SER A 193 8.41 -29.66 46.12
C SER A 193 8.89 -28.27 46.51
N SER A 194 10.21 -28.06 46.48
CA SER A 194 10.79 -26.77 46.85
C SER A 194 10.45 -25.68 45.80
N SER A 195 10.44 -24.41 46.22
CA SER A 195 10.17 -23.29 45.31
C SER A 195 11.21 -23.14 44.18
N GLU A 196 12.44 -23.62 44.41
CA GLU A 196 13.52 -23.58 43.42
C GLU A 196 13.30 -24.62 42.31
N ASP A 197 12.94 -25.86 42.67
CA ASP A 197 12.62 -26.93 41.71
C ASP A 197 11.46 -26.53 40.79
N MET A 198 10.46 -25.84 41.35
CA MET A 198 9.32 -25.33 40.60
C MET A 198 9.70 -24.23 39.59
N ALA A 199 10.70 -23.41 39.90
CA ALA A 199 11.17 -22.36 38.99
C ALA A 199 12.01 -22.94 37.85
N GLU A 200 12.90 -23.89 38.14
CA GLU A 200 13.72 -24.58 37.12
C GLU A 200 12.84 -25.37 36.14
N MET A 201 11.84 -26.08 36.65
CA MET A 201 10.91 -26.84 35.83
C MET A 201 10.03 -25.95 34.94
N ARG A 202 9.57 -24.79 35.43
CA ARG A 202 8.87 -23.80 34.58
C ARG A 202 9.77 -23.27 33.46
N LYS A 203 11.04 -23.01 33.77
CA LYS A 203 12.03 -22.56 32.78
C LYS A 203 12.30 -23.63 31.73
N ALA A 204 12.32 -24.91 32.13
CA ALA A 204 12.50 -26.04 31.23
C ALA A 204 11.35 -26.22 30.23
N LEU A 205 10.18 -25.62 30.46
CA LEU A 205 9.01 -25.73 29.58
C LEU A 205 8.97 -24.67 28.48
N ILE A 206 9.69 -23.55 28.61
CA ILE A 206 9.70 -22.48 27.62
C ILE A 206 10.16 -23.03 26.25
N GLY A 207 9.37 -22.78 25.20
CA GLY A 207 9.63 -23.25 23.84
C GLY A 207 9.43 -24.75 23.60
N ARG A 208 9.07 -25.55 24.62
CA ARG A 208 8.80 -26.99 24.44
C ARG A 208 7.34 -27.23 24.04
N ARG A 209 7.13 -27.99 22.96
CA ARG A 209 5.81 -28.31 22.41
C ARG A 209 5.42 -29.75 22.74
N GLY A 210 4.18 -29.95 23.20
CA GLY A 210 3.65 -31.29 23.50
C GLY A 210 4.47 -32.06 24.54
N ALA A 211 5.24 -31.36 25.38
CA ALA A 211 6.03 -31.99 26.42
C ALA A 211 5.09 -32.38 27.56
N ALA A 212 4.97 -33.69 27.79
CA ALA A 212 4.38 -34.21 29.01
C ALA A 212 5.49 -34.31 30.06
N VAL A 213 5.35 -33.58 31.16
CA VAL A 213 6.16 -33.85 32.35
C VAL A 213 5.57 -35.12 32.97
N VAL A 214 6.22 -36.26 32.72
CA VAL A 214 5.87 -37.54 33.34
C VAL A 214 6.43 -37.53 34.76
N ILE A 215 5.56 -37.67 35.74
CA ILE A 215 5.94 -37.85 37.14
C ILE A 215 6.05 -39.35 37.42
N GLU A 216 7.17 -39.77 38.00
CA GLU A 216 7.30 -41.07 38.64
C GLU A 216 6.36 -41.14 39.86
N GLY A 217 5.38 -42.04 39.79
CA GLY A 217 4.43 -42.25 40.88
C GLY A 217 5.12 -42.83 42.11
N THR A 218 4.84 -42.27 43.29
CA THR A 218 5.20 -42.87 44.57
C THR A 218 4.40 -44.16 44.76
N ALA A 219 4.95 -45.29 44.34
CA ALA A 219 4.37 -46.62 44.58
C ALA A 219 4.04 -46.89 46.07
N GLN A 220 4.68 -46.15 47.00
CA GLN A 220 4.48 -46.25 48.44
C GLN A 220 3.15 -45.64 48.96
N ALA A 221 2.60 -44.59 48.35
CA ALA A 221 1.39 -43.92 48.86
C ALA A 221 0.10 -44.68 48.48
N THR A 222 0.06 -45.27 47.29
CA THR A 222 -1.05 -46.10 46.81
C THR A 222 -1.16 -47.41 47.62
N ALA A 223 -0.04 -47.94 48.11
CA ALA A 223 0.00 -49.11 48.99
C ALA A 223 -0.60 -48.84 50.39
N ALA A 224 -0.72 -47.57 50.80
CA ALA A 224 -1.31 -47.13 52.07
C ALA A 224 -2.78 -46.67 51.95
N GLY A 225 -3.44 -46.90 50.79
CA GLY A 225 -4.84 -46.54 50.57
C GLY A 225 -5.11 -45.05 50.33
N MET A 226 -4.07 -44.22 50.24
CA MET A 226 -4.18 -42.83 49.85
C MET A 226 -4.14 -42.74 48.33
N ASN A 227 -5.15 -42.12 47.72
CA ASN A 227 -5.20 -41.82 46.29
C ASN A 227 -4.93 -40.33 46.04
N PRO A 228 -3.68 -39.86 46.17
CA PRO A 228 -3.34 -38.44 46.02
C PRO A 228 -3.61 -37.89 44.61
N GLN A 229 -3.88 -38.75 43.63
CA GLN A 229 -4.21 -38.35 42.25
C GLN A 229 -5.71 -38.16 41.97
N LEU A 230 -6.62 -38.44 42.92
CA LEU A 230 -8.07 -38.45 42.64
C LEU A 230 -8.66 -37.05 42.33
N GLU A 231 -8.06 -35.98 42.84
CA GLU A 231 -8.52 -34.59 42.63
C GLU A 231 -7.66 -33.80 41.62
N LYS A 232 -6.66 -34.48 41.05
CA LYS A 232 -5.54 -33.87 40.37
C LYS A 232 -5.81 -33.84 38.86
N ARG A 233 -6.37 -32.73 38.35
CA ARG A 233 -6.71 -32.55 36.93
C ARG A 233 -5.48 -32.22 36.09
N VAL A 234 -5.46 -32.76 34.87
CA VAL A 234 -4.50 -32.39 33.84
C VAL A 234 -4.86 -31.00 33.34
N GLU A 235 -4.01 -30.01 33.60
CA GLU A 235 -4.22 -28.64 33.13
C GLU A 235 -3.24 -28.31 32.00
N GLN A 236 -3.76 -27.67 30.96
CA GLN A 236 -2.98 -27.15 29.85
C GLN A 236 -2.31 -25.84 30.28
N ILE A 237 -0.99 -25.74 30.08
CA ILE A 237 -0.19 -24.56 30.48
C ILE A 237 -0.20 -23.50 29.39
N GLY A 238 -0.27 -23.93 28.14
CA GLY A 238 -0.22 -23.05 26.99
C GLY A 238 -1.40 -22.06 26.94
N PRO A 239 -1.21 -20.87 26.34
CA PRO A 239 -2.30 -19.93 26.15
C PRO A 239 -3.41 -20.54 25.28
N ASP A 240 -4.67 -20.29 25.65
CA ASP A 240 -5.82 -20.72 24.87
C ASP A 240 -6.01 -19.80 23.65
N LEU A 241 -5.42 -20.20 22.54
CA LEU A 241 -5.53 -19.49 21.26
C LEU A 241 -6.93 -19.51 20.67
N GLN A 242 -7.80 -20.46 21.06
CA GLN A 242 -9.17 -20.53 20.53
C GLN A 242 -10.03 -19.41 21.08
N ARG A 243 -9.91 -19.09 22.39
CA ARG A 243 -10.63 -17.98 23.02
C ARG A 243 -10.08 -16.61 22.66
N ALA A 244 -8.82 -16.54 22.23
CA ALA A 244 -8.15 -15.30 21.89
C ALA A 244 -8.60 -14.69 20.53
N MET A 245 -9.45 -15.38 19.76
CA MET A 245 -9.98 -14.92 18.46
C MET A 245 -8.90 -14.40 17.48
N THR A 246 -7.67 -14.93 17.59
CA THR A 246 -6.51 -14.39 16.87
C THR A 246 -6.67 -14.51 15.36
N ARG A 247 -7.40 -15.53 14.89
CA ARG A 247 -7.67 -15.73 13.46
C ARG A 247 -8.63 -14.67 12.94
N GLU A 248 -9.69 -14.38 13.67
CA GLU A 248 -10.72 -13.40 13.32
C GLU A 248 -10.13 -11.99 13.32
N THR A 249 -9.33 -11.64 14.34
CA THR A 249 -8.65 -10.34 14.40
C THR A 249 -7.62 -10.19 13.27
N LEU A 250 -6.83 -11.23 13.00
CA LEU A 250 -5.85 -11.22 11.91
C LEU A 250 -6.55 -11.06 10.55
N GLN A 251 -7.64 -11.78 10.31
CA GLN A 251 -8.40 -11.67 9.07
C GLN A 251 -9.01 -10.28 8.90
N ALA A 252 -9.64 -9.74 9.95
CA ALA A 252 -10.25 -8.40 9.89
C ALA A 252 -9.21 -7.30 9.60
N ALA A 253 -8.01 -7.39 10.21
CA ALA A 253 -6.93 -6.45 9.93
C ALA A 253 -6.44 -6.54 8.48
N ARG A 254 -6.30 -7.77 7.96
CA ARG A 254 -5.92 -8.01 6.55
C ARG A 254 -6.96 -7.47 5.59
N ASP A 255 -8.24 -7.71 5.84
CA ASP A 255 -9.34 -7.25 4.99
C ASP A 255 -9.41 -5.72 4.93
N GLY A 256 -9.22 -5.05 6.07
CA GLY A 256 -9.15 -3.59 6.15
C GLY A 256 -7.99 -3.01 5.32
N ILE A 257 -6.80 -3.65 5.38
CA ILE A 257 -5.64 -3.24 4.59
C ILE A 257 -5.86 -3.49 3.10
N LEU A 258 -6.36 -4.67 2.72
CA LEU A 258 -6.67 -5.01 1.33
C LEU A 258 -7.60 -3.94 0.72
N MET A 259 -8.68 -3.60 1.44
CA MET A 259 -9.64 -2.59 1.00
C MET A 259 -9.02 -1.19 0.90
N ALA A 260 -8.10 -0.81 1.81
CA ALA A 260 -7.41 0.47 1.74
C ALA A 260 -6.54 0.62 0.46
N TYR A 261 -5.96 -0.47 -0.01
CA TYR A 261 -5.25 -0.57 -1.29
C TYR A 261 -6.17 -0.79 -2.50
N GLY A 262 -7.48 -0.87 -2.29
CA GLY A 262 -8.49 -1.17 -3.31
C GLY A 262 -8.42 -2.59 -3.88
N VAL A 263 -7.81 -3.51 -3.13
CA VAL A 263 -7.83 -4.95 -3.41
C VAL A 263 -9.02 -5.56 -2.67
N LEU A 264 -9.96 -6.17 -3.39
CA LEU A 264 -11.11 -6.78 -2.75
C LEU A 264 -10.69 -7.99 -1.91
N PRO A 265 -11.09 -8.09 -0.62
CA PRO A 265 -10.72 -9.22 0.25
C PRO A 265 -11.09 -10.59 -0.31
N GLY A 266 -12.16 -10.65 -1.11
CA GLY A 266 -12.58 -11.86 -1.82
C GLY A 266 -11.47 -12.46 -2.70
N LEU A 267 -10.50 -11.68 -3.19
CA LEU A 267 -9.39 -12.20 -3.98
C LEU A 267 -8.50 -13.18 -3.19
N MET A 268 -8.42 -13.01 -1.86
CA MET A 268 -7.60 -13.83 -0.97
C MET A 268 -8.38 -14.99 -0.32
N ASN A 269 -9.67 -15.13 -0.62
CA ASN A 269 -10.49 -16.20 -0.07
C ASN A 269 -10.19 -17.54 -0.79
N PRO A 270 -9.84 -18.62 -0.06
CA PRO A 270 -9.58 -19.93 -0.66
C PRO A 270 -10.75 -20.52 -1.46
N ALA A 271 -11.98 -20.12 -1.16
CA ALA A 271 -13.20 -20.58 -1.85
C ALA A 271 -13.53 -19.73 -3.10
N THR A 272 -12.65 -18.83 -3.52
CA THR A 272 -12.90 -17.90 -4.62
C THR A 272 -12.93 -18.61 -5.97
N THR A 273 -13.86 -18.17 -6.81
CA THR A 273 -14.09 -18.71 -8.15
C THR A 273 -13.60 -17.75 -9.23
N GLY A 274 -13.30 -18.28 -10.42
CA GLY A 274 -12.82 -17.50 -11.55
C GLY A 274 -13.63 -16.23 -11.88
N PRO A 275 -14.99 -16.23 -11.87
CA PRO A 275 -15.78 -15.02 -12.04
C PRO A 275 -15.45 -13.91 -11.04
N LEU A 276 -15.35 -14.24 -9.74
CA LEU A 276 -15.03 -13.25 -8.71
C LEU A 276 -13.61 -12.70 -8.86
N VAL A 277 -12.63 -13.53 -9.26
CA VAL A 277 -11.27 -13.06 -9.56
C VAL A 277 -11.28 -12.01 -10.66
N ARG A 278 -12.07 -12.22 -11.72
CA ARG A 278 -12.18 -11.26 -12.83
C ARG A 278 -12.82 -9.95 -12.40
N GLU A 279 -13.88 -9.98 -11.59
CA GLU A 279 -14.49 -8.76 -11.06
C GLU A 279 -13.56 -8.02 -10.10
N ALA A 280 -12.80 -8.74 -9.26
CA ALA A 280 -11.80 -8.13 -8.39
C ALA A 280 -10.67 -7.47 -9.17
N GLN A 281 -10.19 -8.11 -10.23
CA GLN A 281 -9.18 -7.53 -11.14
C GLN A 281 -9.74 -6.31 -11.89
N ARG A 282 -10.99 -6.37 -12.35
CA ARG A 282 -11.66 -5.23 -13.00
C ARG A 282 -11.82 -4.06 -12.04
N HIS A 283 -12.27 -4.31 -10.82
CA HIS A 283 -12.37 -3.30 -9.77
C HIS A 283 -11.02 -2.61 -9.52
N LEU A 284 -9.96 -3.39 -9.32
CA LEU A 284 -8.61 -2.86 -9.12
C LEU A 284 -8.17 -2.01 -10.32
N ALA A 285 -8.32 -2.51 -11.54
CA ALA A 285 -7.90 -1.80 -12.74
C ALA A 285 -8.67 -0.49 -12.94
N GLN A 286 -9.99 -0.51 -12.81
CA GLN A 286 -10.85 0.63 -13.15
C GLN A 286 -10.96 1.67 -12.02
N ILE A 287 -11.05 1.23 -10.77
CA ILE A 287 -11.33 2.13 -9.64
C ILE A 287 -10.05 2.62 -8.97
N VAL A 288 -8.97 1.84 -9.06
CA VAL A 288 -7.71 2.17 -8.38
C VAL A 288 -6.66 2.58 -9.39
N LEU A 289 -6.26 1.67 -10.29
CA LEU A 289 -5.06 1.87 -11.09
C LEU A 289 -5.24 2.85 -12.23
N GLN A 290 -6.38 2.83 -12.94
CA GLN A 290 -6.64 3.77 -14.04
C GLN A 290 -6.69 5.23 -13.56
N PRO A 291 -7.38 5.58 -12.45
CA PRO A 291 -7.29 6.94 -11.89
C PRO A 291 -5.88 7.36 -11.52
N LEU A 292 -5.07 6.46 -10.95
CA LEU A 292 -3.67 6.74 -10.68
C LEU A 292 -2.89 7.00 -11.98
N ALA A 293 -3.09 6.17 -12.99
CA ALA A 293 -2.46 6.33 -14.30
C ALA A 293 -2.85 7.65 -14.98
N MET A 294 -4.10 8.10 -14.82
CA MET A 294 -4.56 9.40 -15.31
C MET A 294 -3.84 10.55 -14.60
N LEU A 295 -3.62 10.48 -13.28
CA LEU A 295 -2.81 11.50 -12.57
C LEU A 295 -1.36 11.54 -13.09
N VAL A 296 -0.77 10.38 -13.37
CA VAL A 296 0.57 10.32 -13.99
C VAL A 296 0.56 10.94 -15.38
N ALA A 297 -0.46 10.62 -16.19
CA ALA A 297 -0.60 11.11 -17.55
C ALA A 297 -0.80 12.64 -17.60
N GLU A 298 -1.61 13.20 -16.69
CA GLU A 298 -1.81 14.65 -16.56
C GLU A 298 -0.50 15.36 -16.21
N GLU A 299 0.20 14.88 -15.18
CA GLU A 299 1.48 15.44 -14.74
C GLU A 299 2.54 15.34 -15.84
N ALA A 300 2.63 14.20 -16.52
CA ALA A 300 3.55 13.99 -17.63
C ALA A 300 3.19 14.88 -18.83
N THR A 301 1.91 15.04 -19.15
CA THR A 301 1.47 15.90 -20.24
C THR A 301 1.86 17.36 -20.00
N GLN A 302 1.66 17.85 -18.78
CA GLN A 302 2.01 19.22 -18.41
C GLN A 302 3.53 19.49 -18.50
N LYS A 303 4.36 18.50 -18.15
CA LYS A 303 5.82 18.68 -18.01
C LYS A 303 6.63 18.28 -19.24
N LEU A 304 6.14 17.32 -20.02
CA LEU A 304 6.81 16.85 -21.23
C LEU A 304 6.37 17.63 -22.48
N GLY A 305 5.31 18.43 -22.39
CA GLY A 305 4.85 19.29 -23.49
C GLY A 305 4.14 18.55 -24.63
N GLN A 306 3.82 17.27 -24.45
CA GLN A 306 3.07 16.43 -25.39
C GLN A 306 2.00 15.63 -24.65
N ALA A 307 0.89 15.31 -25.33
CA ALA A 307 -0.20 14.55 -24.72
C ALA A 307 0.26 13.11 -24.43
N VAL A 308 0.28 12.75 -23.15
CA VAL A 308 0.58 11.39 -22.67
C VAL A 308 -0.73 10.70 -22.30
N LYS A 309 -0.88 9.45 -22.72
CA LYS A 309 -2.00 8.58 -22.32
C LYS A 309 -1.45 7.30 -21.72
N ILE A 310 -2.09 6.82 -20.65
CA ILE A 310 -1.74 5.58 -19.99
C ILE A 310 -3.02 4.76 -19.78
N ASP A 311 -3.06 3.56 -20.34
CA ASP A 311 -4.17 2.62 -20.20
C ASP A 311 -3.69 1.36 -19.46
N VAL A 312 -4.27 1.13 -18.28
CA VAL A 312 -4.02 -0.09 -17.48
C VAL A 312 -5.15 -1.11 -17.63
N VAL A 313 -6.32 -0.71 -18.14
CA VAL A 313 -7.53 -1.54 -18.16
C VAL A 313 -7.47 -2.54 -19.29
N ARG A 314 -7.21 -2.09 -20.52
CA ARG A 314 -7.19 -2.98 -21.69
C ARG A 314 -6.15 -4.10 -21.55
N PRO A 315 -4.89 -3.84 -21.17
CA PRO A 315 -3.90 -4.90 -21.01
C PRO A 315 -4.26 -5.90 -19.90
N MET A 316 -4.78 -5.42 -18.77
CA MET A 316 -5.18 -6.30 -17.66
C MET A 316 -6.38 -7.18 -18.03
N GLN A 317 -7.27 -6.74 -18.92
CA GLN A 317 -8.45 -7.50 -19.36
C GLN A 317 -8.21 -8.40 -20.57
N ALA A 318 -6.96 -8.59 -21.01
CA ALA A 318 -6.63 -9.40 -22.18
C ALA A 318 -7.01 -10.89 -22.05
N PHE A 319 -7.43 -11.38 -20.88
CA PHE A 319 -7.96 -12.76 -20.75
C PHE A 319 -9.46 -12.88 -21.11
N ASP A 320 -10.20 -11.78 -21.23
CA ASP A 320 -11.67 -11.80 -21.43
C ASP A 320 -12.09 -11.80 -22.92
N HIS A 321 -11.20 -12.15 -23.84
CA HIS A 321 -11.52 -12.26 -25.27
C HIS A 321 -12.69 -13.22 -25.54
N GLY A 322 -12.85 -14.28 -24.74
CA GLY A 322 -13.98 -15.22 -24.86
C GLY A 322 -15.32 -14.65 -24.37
N GLY A 323 -15.32 -13.74 -23.39
CA GLY A 323 -16.52 -12.98 -23.01
C GLY A 323 -16.90 -11.99 -24.11
N LYS A 324 -15.92 -11.23 -24.59
CA LYS A 324 -16.09 -10.26 -25.70
C LYS A 324 -16.59 -10.93 -26.99
N ALA A 325 -16.04 -12.08 -27.37
CA ALA A 325 -16.48 -12.83 -28.55
C ALA A 325 -17.92 -13.35 -28.43
N ARG A 326 -18.33 -13.80 -27.23
CA ARG A 326 -19.72 -14.20 -26.98
C ARG A 326 -20.67 -13.02 -27.02
N ALA A 327 -20.33 -11.90 -26.38
CA ALA A 327 -21.11 -10.67 -26.44
C ALA A 327 -21.29 -10.19 -27.89
N PHE A 328 -20.21 -10.19 -28.68
CA PHE A 328 -20.27 -9.86 -30.11
C PHE A 328 -21.18 -10.80 -30.91
N ALA A 329 -21.11 -12.11 -30.67
CA ALA A 329 -22.01 -13.06 -31.32
C ALA A 329 -23.49 -12.82 -30.94
N THR A 330 -23.77 -12.49 -29.68
CA THR A 330 -25.11 -12.13 -29.22
C THR A 330 -25.59 -10.84 -29.88
N MET A 331 -24.75 -9.81 -29.99
CA MET A 331 -25.08 -8.57 -30.70
C MET A 331 -25.40 -8.84 -32.17
N LEU A 332 -24.61 -9.69 -32.84
CA LEU A 332 -24.86 -10.05 -34.24
C LEU A 332 -26.19 -10.80 -34.41
N SER A 333 -26.52 -11.71 -33.49
CA SER A 333 -27.81 -12.41 -33.48
C SER A 333 -28.97 -11.42 -33.29
N ALA A 334 -28.84 -10.51 -32.32
CA ALA A 334 -29.86 -9.48 -32.07
C ALA A 334 -30.07 -8.56 -33.27
N LEU A 335 -28.99 -8.14 -33.96
CA LEU A 335 -29.08 -7.37 -35.20
C LEU A 335 -29.75 -8.14 -36.34
N SER A 336 -29.47 -9.45 -36.45
CA SER A 336 -30.13 -10.33 -37.42
C SER A 336 -31.64 -10.44 -37.15
N GLU A 337 -32.03 -10.59 -35.88
CA GLU A 337 -33.43 -10.66 -35.46
C GLU A 337 -34.15 -9.32 -35.67
N ALA A 338 -33.51 -8.20 -35.33
CA ALA A 338 -34.04 -6.85 -35.57
C ALA A 338 -34.29 -6.60 -37.06
N LYS A 339 -33.36 -7.02 -37.92
CA LYS A 339 -33.51 -6.96 -39.38
C LYS A 339 -34.66 -7.85 -39.88
N ALA A 340 -34.80 -9.06 -39.34
CA ALA A 340 -35.91 -9.96 -39.68
C ALA A 340 -37.27 -9.42 -39.23
N ALA A 341 -37.32 -8.69 -38.12
CA ALA A 341 -38.51 -8.00 -37.63
C ALA A 341 -38.85 -6.71 -38.39
N GLY A 342 -38.02 -6.28 -39.34
CA GLY A 342 -38.25 -5.08 -40.15
C GLY A 342 -37.98 -3.76 -39.41
N LEU A 343 -37.21 -3.78 -38.31
CA LEU A 343 -36.79 -2.56 -37.63
C LEU A 343 -35.81 -1.79 -38.52
N ASP A 344 -35.99 -0.47 -38.60
CA ASP A 344 -35.09 0.38 -39.38
C ASP A 344 -33.77 0.63 -38.64
N MET A 345 -32.71 0.95 -39.40
CA MET A 345 -31.39 1.21 -38.83
C MET A 345 -31.37 2.44 -37.91
N ALA A 346 -32.33 3.35 -38.06
CA ALA A 346 -32.47 4.52 -37.19
C ALA A 346 -32.96 4.11 -35.79
N THR A 347 -33.98 3.25 -35.69
CA THR A 347 -34.48 2.72 -34.41
C THR A 347 -33.43 1.90 -33.68
N ILE A 348 -32.61 1.13 -34.41
CA ILE A 348 -31.48 0.39 -33.82
C ILE A 348 -30.43 1.36 -33.28
N LYS A 349 -30.06 2.39 -34.05
CA LYS A 349 -29.07 3.39 -33.65
C LYS A 349 -29.56 4.25 -32.48
N ASP A 350 -30.85 4.55 -32.42
CA ASP A 350 -31.47 5.25 -31.30
C ASP A 350 -31.47 4.37 -30.04
N ALA A 351 -31.77 3.07 -30.17
CA ALA A 351 -31.66 2.11 -29.07
C ALA A 351 -30.21 1.88 -28.62
N GLU A 352 -29.25 1.87 -29.55
CA GLU A 352 -27.82 1.86 -29.24
C GLU A 352 -27.42 3.14 -28.53
N SER A 353 -27.91 4.32 -28.93
CA SER A 353 -27.60 5.58 -28.23
C SER A 353 -28.18 5.70 -26.83
N PHE A 354 -29.22 4.92 -26.52
CA PHE A 354 -29.80 4.84 -25.18
C PHE A 354 -28.88 4.09 -24.20
N ILE A 355 -28.07 3.16 -24.71
CA ILE A 355 -27.03 2.48 -23.93
C ILE A 355 -25.74 3.24 -24.20
N ASP A 356 -25.18 3.90 -23.18
CA ASP A 356 -23.95 4.66 -23.38
C ASP A 356 -22.78 3.70 -23.69
N TRP A 357 -22.54 3.47 -24.98
CA TRP A 357 -21.41 2.70 -25.50
C TRP A 357 -20.17 3.57 -25.72
N ALA A 358 -20.21 4.85 -25.32
CA ALA A 358 -19.08 5.76 -25.52
C ALA A 358 -17.96 5.46 -24.51
N ASP A 359 -17.02 4.63 -24.94
CA ASP A 359 -15.61 4.69 -24.54
C ASP A 359 -14.75 5.16 -25.73
#